data_AF-A0A820VJS2-F1
#
_entry.id   AF-A0A820VJS2-F1
#
_cell.length_a   1.000
_cell.length_b   1.000
_cell.length_c   1.000
_cell.angle_alpha   90.00
_cell.angle_beta   90.00
_cell.angle_gamma   90.00
#
_symmetry.space_group_name_H-M   'P 1'
#
loop_
_entity.id
_entity.type
_entity.pdbx_description
1 polymer ?
#
loop_
_entity_poly.entity_id
_entity_poly.type
_entity_poly.pdbx_seq_one_letter_code
_entity_poly.pdbx_strand_id
1 'polypeptide(L)'
;MSTINVEGGLGNETIEIGLWHTNKENERENITQVILIGDAPPNTKTEIDDKRKCHGEDYWKKTKCAQPTYYEDELAKLTSYKIPVHAFFVDNRAEQSFQQIA
;
A
#
# COMPACT_ATOMS: atom_id res chain seq x y z
N MET A 1 -31.96 -4.36 -9.15
CA MET A 1 -30.57 -3.86 -9.22
C MET A 1 -29.69 -4.91 -8.58
N SER A 2 -28.71 -5.44 -9.30
CA SER A 2 -27.69 -6.31 -8.71
C SER A 2 -26.73 -5.42 -7.90
N THR A 3 -26.65 -5.62 -6.60
CA THR A 3 -25.71 -4.94 -5.72
C THR A 3 -24.28 -5.31 -6.16
N ILE A 4 -23.41 -4.32 -6.30
CA ILE A 4 -21.98 -4.57 -6.47
C ILE A 4 -21.48 -5.18 -5.16
N ASN A 5 -20.94 -6.38 -5.22
CA ASN A 5 -20.32 -7.05 -4.09
C ASN A 5 -18.80 -6.87 -4.19
N VAL A 6 -18.15 -6.73 -3.03
CA VAL A 6 -16.69 -6.76 -2.92
C VAL A 6 -16.24 -8.19 -2.61
N GLU A 7 -15.19 -8.65 -3.30
CA GLU A 7 -14.47 -9.86 -2.93
C GLU A 7 -13.15 -9.44 -2.28
N GLY A 8 -12.99 -9.80 -1.00
CA GLY A 8 -11.81 -9.47 -0.21
C GLY A 8 -10.76 -10.59 -0.20
N GLY A 9 -9.61 -10.28 0.40
CA GLY A 9 -8.57 -11.26 0.74
C GLY A 9 -8.57 -11.65 2.23
N LEU A 10 -7.63 -12.51 2.61
CA LEU A 10 -7.32 -12.79 4.02
C LEU A 10 -6.07 -12.00 4.43
N GLY A 11 -6.15 -11.24 5.51
CA GLY A 11 -4.99 -10.62 6.15
C GLY A 11 -4.95 -9.10 6.05
N ASN A 12 -3.74 -8.53 6.16
CA ASN A 12 -3.47 -7.10 6.04
C ASN A 12 -3.51 -6.67 4.56
N GLU A 13 -3.77 -5.38 4.33
CA GLU A 13 -3.95 -4.79 3.01
C GLU A 13 -2.60 -4.47 2.37
N THR A 14 -2.55 -4.51 1.04
CA THR A 14 -1.32 -4.28 0.27
C THR A 14 -1.10 -2.77 0.02
N ILE A 15 -1.17 -1.96 1.08
CA ILE A 15 -1.06 -0.49 1.03
C ILE A 15 0.30 -0.06 0.49
N GLU A 16 1.36 -0.78 0.83
CA GLU A 16 2.73 -0.54 0.35
C GLU A 16 2.82 -0.49 -1.17
N ILE A 17 2.07 -1.34 -1.88
CA ILE A 17 2.05 -1.35 -3.35
C ILE A 17 1.19 -0.21 -3.90
N GLY A 18 0.12 0.19 -3.22
CA GLY A 18 -0.66 1.38 -3.56
C GLY A 18 0.19 2.65 -3.48
N LEU A 19 0.96 2.82 -2.40
CA LEU A 19 1.86 3.96 -2.22
C LEU A 19 3.04 3.92 -3.21
N TRP A 20 3.61 2.75 -3.46
CA TRP A 20 4.62 2.56 -4.51
C TRP A 20 4.12 3.00 -5.88
N HIS A 21 2.92 2.57 -6.25
CA HIS A 21 2.32 2.94 -7.53
C HIS A 21 2.11 4.45 -7.60
N THR A 22 1.66 5.05 -6.50
CA THR A 22 1.49 6.50 -6.38
C THR A 22 2.80 7.26 -6.60
N ASN A 23 3.92 6.82 -6.02
CA ASN A 23 5.24 7.38 -6.30
C ASN A 23 5.62 7.23 -7.78
N LYS A 24 5.28 6.09 -8.42
CA LYS A 24 5.51 5.89 -9.86
C LYS A 24 4.67 6.79 -10.75
N GLU A 25 3.43 7.06 -10.38
CA GLU A 25 2.61 8.02 -11.12
C GLU A 25 3.15 9.43 -10.95
N ASN A 26 3.60 9.81 -9.74
CA ASN A 26 4.25 11.11 -9.51
C ASN A 26 5.53 11.31 -10.34
N GLU A 27 6.33 10.26 -10.56
CA GLU A 27 7.50 10.29 -11.45
C GLU A 27 7.12 10.58 -12.92
N ARG A 28 5.92 10.19 -13.34
CA ARG A 28 5.43 10.35 -14.73
C ARG A 28 4.75 11.70 -14.92
N GLU A 29 3.91 12.08 -13.98
CA GLU A 29 3.18 13.33 -13.94
C GLU A 29 2.94 13.70 -12.47
N ASN A 30 3.34 14.91 -12.08
CA ASN A 30 3.26 15.32 -10.68
C ASN A 30 1.82 15.21 -10.14
N ILE A 31 1.66 14.47 -9.06
CA ILE A 31 0.40 14.42 -8.32
C ILE A 31 0.43 15.45 -7.19
N THR A 32 -0.74 15.90 -6.76
CA THR A 32 -0.85 16.94 -5.73
C THR A 32 -1.27 16.41 -4.37
N GLN A 33 -1.83 15.19 -4.30
CA GLN A 33 -2.35 14.59 -3.08
C GLN A 33 -2.61 13.10 -3.27
N VAL A 34 -2.70 12.37 -2.16
CA VAL A 34 -3.12 10.97 -2.09
C VAL A 34 -4.32 10.85 -1.17
N ILE A 35 -5.33 10.11 -1.58
CA ILE A 35 -6.47 9.75 -0.73
C ILE A 35 -6.47 8.23 -0.58
N LEU A 36 -6.14 7.75 0.62
CA LEU A 36 -6.10 6.34 0.99
C LEU A 36 -7.37 5.99 1.75
N ILE A 37 -8.11 4.98 1.26
CA ILE A 37 -9.32 4.47 1.91
C ILE A 37 -9.20 2.95 2.03
N GLY A 38 -9.37 2.40 3.22
CA GLY A 38 -9.25 0.95 3.44
C GLY A 38 -9.84 0.47 4.76
N ASP A 39 -10.02 -0.85 4.87
CA ASP A 39 -10.60 -1.56 6.01
C ASP A 39 -9.59 -2.43 6.76
N ALA A 40 -8.36 -2.57 6.25
CA ALA A 40 -7.29 -3.32 6.89
C ALA A 40 -5.97 -2.54 6.95
N PRO A 41 -5.12 -2.80 7.96
CA PRO A 41 -3.82 -2.15 8.11
C PRO A 41 -2.82 -2.63 7.03
N PRO A 42 -1.71 -1.92 6.80
CA PRO A 42 -0.67 -2.32 5.85
C PRO A 42 -0.02 -3.65 6.25
N ASN A 43 0.57 -4.36 5.29
CA ASN A 43 1.40 -5.52 5.63
C ASN A 43 2.63 -5.09 6.45
N THR A 44 2.94 -5.87 7.48
CA THR A 44 4.20 -5.76 8.21
C THR A 44 5.37 -6.25 7.35
N LYS A 45 6.60 -5.84 7.67
CA LYS A 45 7.81 -6.30 6.96
C LYS A 45 7.94 -7.83 6.96
N THR A 46 7.65 -8.47 8.09
CA THR A 46 7.66 -9.92 8.23
C THR A 46 6.62 -10.58 7.32
N GLU A 47 5.40 -10.05 7.25
CA GLU A 47 4.36 -10.57 6.34
C GLU A 47 4.77 -10.45 4.87
N ILE A 48 5.40 -9.33 4.49
CA ILE A 48 5.92 -9.13 3.14
C ILE A 48 6.99 -10.18 2.84
N ASP A 49 7.96 -10.36 3.73
CA ASP A 49 9.04 -11.33 3.54
C ASP A 49 8.50 -12.77 3.43
N ASP A 50 7.53 -13.13 4.28
CA ASP A 50 6.96 -14.48 4.28
C ASP A 50 6.07 -14.73 3.04
N LYS A 51 5.22 -13.78 2.67
CA LYS A 51 4.43 -13.85 1.43
C LYS A 51 5.33 -13.92 0.20
N ARG A 52 6.47 -13.21 0.21
CA ARG A 52 7.45 -13.28 -0.88
C ARG A 52 8.09 -14.65 -0.99
N LYS A 53 8.46 -15.27 0.14
CA LYS A 53 9.01 -16.64 0.17
C LYS A 53 8.08 -17.69 -0.43
N CYS A 54 6.75 -17.53 -0.28
CA CYS A 54 5.78 -18.46 -0.85
C CYS A 54 5.87 -18.59 -2.38
N HIS A 55 6.24 -17.50 -3.08
CA HIS A 55 6.43 -17.50 -4.54
C HIS A 55 7.90 -17.66 -4.96
N GLY A 56 8.84 -17.31 -4.09
CA GLY A 56 10.28 -17.37 -4.32
C GLY A 56 10.84 -16.17 -5.10
N GLU A 57 12.10 -15.80 -4.82
CA GLU A 57 12.71 -14.59 -5.40
C GLU A 57 12.86 -14.63 -6.92
N ASP A 58 12.97 -15.81 -7.53
CA ASP A 58 13.06 -15.94 -8.99
C ASP A 58 11.74 -15.60 -9.71
N TYR A 59 10.61 -15.74 -9.00
CA TYR A 59 9.33 -15.21 -9.47
C TYR A 59 9.35 -13.68 -9.39
N TRP A 60 9.64 -13.12 -8.22
CA TRP A 60 9.56 -11.67 -7.98
C TRP A 60 10.47 -10.85 -8.86
N LYS A 61 11.71 -11.32 -9.11
CA LYS A 61 12.69 -10.66 -10.01
C LYS A 61 12.16 -10.38 -11.42
N LYS A 62 11.17 -11.14 -11.88
CA LYS A 62 10.55 -10.99 -13.22
C LYS A 62 9.35 -10.04 -13.21
N THR A 63 8.95 -9.53 -12.04
CA THR A 63 7.79 -8.66 -11.86
C THR A 63 8.23 -7.20 -11.65
N LYS A 64 7.26 -6.28 -11.71
CA LYS A 64 7.49 -4.87 -11.33
C LYS A 64 7.81 -4.71 -9.83
N CYS A 65 7.41 -5.68 -9.01
CA CYS A 65 7.61 -5.70 -7.56
C CYS A 65 8.84 -6.54 -7.18
N ALA A 66 9.90 -6.48 -8.00
CA ALA A 66 11.13 -7.22 -7.77
C ALA A 66 11.79 -6.85 -6.44
N GLN A 67 11.77 -5.57 -6.07
CA GLN A 67 12.23 -5.11 -4.77
C GLN A 67 11.11 -5.22 -3.73
N PRO A 68 11.38 -5.74 -2.53
CA PRO A 68 10.43 -5.64 -1.43
C PRO A 68 10.13 -4.17 -1.17
N THR A 69 8.87 -3.88 -0.91
CA THR A 69 8.38 -2.52 -0.73
C THR A 69 7.63 -2.45 0.58
N TYR A 70 7.82 -1.37 1.33
CA TYR A 70 7.24 -1.17 2.66
C TYR A 70 6.53 0.17 2.69
N TYR A 71 5.42 0.25 3.42
CA TYR A 71 4.57 1.44 3.37
C TYR A 71 5.30 2.67 3.94
N GLU A 72 6.13 2.50 4.97
CA GLU A 72 6.88 3.60 5.60
C GLU A 72 7.87 4.24 4.62
N ASP A 73 8.55 3.41 3.81
CA ASP A 73 9.55 3.87 2.85
C ASP A 73 8.88 4.63 1.69
N GLU A 74 7.72 4.16 1.22
CA GLU A 74 6.97 4.84 0.15
C GLU A 74 6.28 6.12 0.67
N LEU A 75 5.79 6.12 1.91
CA LEU A 75 5.24 7.30 2.57
C LEU A 75 6.31 8.38 2.79
N ALA A 76 7.53 7.99 3.17
CA ALA A 76 8.65 8.92 3.32
C ALA A 76 9.00 9.62 1.99
N LYS A 77 8.92 8.91 0.86
CA LYS A 77 9.13 9.51 -0.47
C LYS A 77 8.08 10.55 -0.80
N LEU A 78 6.79 10.22 -0.65
CA LEU A 78 5.68 11.16 -0.88
C LEU A 78 5.82 12.42 0.00
N THR A 79 6.19 12.22 1.27
CA THR A 79 6.46 13.30 2.22
C THR A 79 7.62 14.19 1.75
N SER A 80 8.71 13.60 1.22
CA SER A 80 9.85 14.35 0.68
C SER A 80 9.48 15.21 -0.54
N TYR A 81 8.48 14.77 -1.33
CA TYR A 81 7.90 15.52 -2.43
C TYR A 81 6.84 16.53 -1.99
N LYS A 82 6.56 16.64 -0.68
CA LYS A 82 5.50 17.47 -0.10
C LYS A 82 4.10 17.13 -0.62
N ILE A 83 3.88 15.85 -0.93
CA ILE A 83 2.58 15.33 -1.35
C ILE A 83 1.83 14.88 -0.09
N PRO A 84 0.70 15.52 0.28
CA PRO A 84 -0.09 15.11 1.43
C PRO A 84 -0.77 13.76 1.18
N VAL A 85 -0.79 12.91 2.20
CA VAL A 85 -1.54 11.64 2.22
C VAL A 85 -2.68 11.77 3.21
N HIS A 86 -3.90 11.68 2.72
CA HIS A 86 -5.12 11.68 3.53
C HIS A 86 -5.60 10.24 3.70
N ALA A 87 -5.69 9.75 4.93
CA ALA A 87 -6.10 8.38 5.21
C ALA A 87 -7.48 8.32 5.89
N PHE A 88 -8.35 7.46 5.38
CA PHE A 88 -9.69 7.21 5.92
C PHE A 88 -9.88 5.70 6.09
N PHE A 89 -10.19 5.26 7.31
CA PHE A 89 -10.48 3.85 7.57
C PHE A 89 -11.99 3.61 7.58
N VAL A 90 -12.42 2.43 7.12
CA VAL A 90 -13.83 2.01 7.15
C VAL A 90 -14.10 0.87 8.13
N ASP A 91 -13.05 0.33 8.74
CA ASP A 91 -13.12 -0.66 9.82
C ASP A 91 -12.07 -0.34 10.90
N ASN A 92 -12.42 -0.57 12.16
CA ASN A 92 -11.57 -0.25 13.32
C ASN A 92 -10.22 -0.98 13.29
N ARG A 93 -10.13 -2.11 12.59
CA ARG A 93 -8.86 -2.83 12.41
C ARG A 93 -7.78 -1.97 11.74
N ALA A 94 -8.17 -1.04 10.87
CA ALA A 94 -7.25 -0.15 10.16
C ALA A 94 -6.95 1.15 10.93
N GLU A 95 -7.72 1.48 11.97
CA GLU A 95 -7.70 2.80 12.63
C GLU A 95 -6.29 3.24 13.04
N GLN A 96 -5.59 2.43 13.85
CA GLN A 96 -4.29 2.81 14.39
C GLN A 96 -3.26 3.07 13.28
N SER A 97 -3.21 2.20 12.27
CA SER A 97 -2.25 2.35 11.17
C SER A 97 -2.59 3.54 10.28
N PHE A 98 -3.87 3.80 10.01
CA PHE A 98 -4.30 4.92 9.18
C PHE A 98 -4.06 6.26 9.89
N GLN A 99 -4.19 6.32 11.21
CA GLN A 99 -3.79 7.48 12.02
C GLN A 99 -2.28 7.75 11.98
N GLN A 100 -1.45 6.72 11.78
CA GLN A 100 0.01 6.88 11.64
C GLN A 100 0.45 7.28 10.23
N ILE A 101 -0.38 7.01 9.22
CA ILE A 101 -0.11 7.34 7.81
C ILE A 101 -0.38 8.82 7.51
N ALA A 102 -1.38 9.41 8.18
CA ALA A 102 -1.85 10.78 7.97
C ALA A 102 -1.14 11.83 8.84
#